data_AF-A0A832JZC8-F1
#
_entry.id   AF-A0A832JZC8-F1
#
_cell.length_a   1.000
_cell.length_b   1.000
_cell.length_c   1.000
_cell.angle_alpha   90.00
_cell.angle_beta   90.00
_cell.angle_gamma   90.00
#
_symmetry.space_group_name_H-M   'P 1'
#
loop_
_entity.id
_entity.type
_entity.pdbx_description
1 polymer ?
#
loop_
_entity_poly.entity_id
_entity_poly.type
_entity_poly.pdbx_seq_one_letter_code
_entity_poly.pdbx_strand_id
1 'polypeptide(L)'
;MVYIVEVGDFKYYACGICGLLYETEELAVKCEEFCKSHPGMCSVELVKQSVGYIDLSKDHQKVFFKVDPSRKLCCSVFKICRTSVSIYRAC
;
A
#
# COMPACT_ATOMS: atom_id res chain seq x y z
N MET A 1 -7.25 -9.00 7.56
CA MET A 1 -7.63 -7.61 7.61
C MET A 1 -6.77 -6.80 6.66
N VAL A 2 -7.43 -5.99 5.82
CA VAL A 2 -6.80 -4.99 4.95
C VAL A 2 -7.04 -3.59 5.52
N TYR A 3 -6.12 -2.68 5.25
CA TYR A 3 -6.23 -1.26 5.62
C TYR A 3 -6.57 -0.44 4.39
N ILE A 4 -7.38 0.60 4.57
CA ILE A 4 -7.62 1.62 3.56
C ILE A 4 -6.70 2.80 3.87
N VAL A 5 -6.01 3.27 2.85
CA VAL A 5 -5.04 4.37 2.92
C VAL A 5 -5.48 5.43 1.93
N GLU A 6 -6.04 6.52 2.44
CA GLU A 6 -6.42 7.69 1.65
C GLU A 6 -5.29 8.73 1.70
N VAL A 7 -4.81 9.14 0.53
CA VAL A 7 -3.77 10.15 0.36
C VAL A 7 -4.28 11.21 -0.61
N GLY A 8 -4.76 12.33 -0.07
CA GLY A 8 -5.50 13.32 -0.86
C GLY A 8 -6.78 12.71 -1.43
N ASP A 9 -6.95 12.79 -2.75
CA ASP A 9 -8.11 12.22 -3.46
C ASP A 9 -7.92 10.75 -3.89
N PHE A 10 -6.78 10.14 -3.55
CA PHE A 10 -6.45 8.78 -3.95
C PHE A 10 -6.70 7.81 -2.81
N LYS A 11 -7.36 6.69 -3.16
CA LYS A 11 -7.66 5.60 -2.23
C LYS A 11 -6.81 4.38 -2.58
N TYR A 12 -6.06 3.90 -1.60
CA TYR A 12 -5.21 2.72 -1.69
C TYR A 12 -5.59 1.70 -0.63
N TYR A 13 -5.08 0.48 -0.78
CA TYR A 13 -5.37 -0.64 0.10
C TYR A 13 -4.06 -1.32 0.50
N ALA A 14 -3.85 -1.49 1.81
CA ALA A 14 -2.64 -2.12 2.34
C ALA A 14 -2.95 -3.47 2.99
N CYS A 15 -2.05 -4.44 2.78
CA CYS A 15 -2.10 -5.71 3.49
C CYS A 15 -1.85 -5.48 4.98
N GLY A 16 -2.72 -6.00 5.86
CA GLY A 16 -2.56 -5.79 7.30
C GLY A 16 -1.51 -6.65 7.99
N ILE A 17 -0.82 -7.52 7.25
CA ILE A 17 0.25 -8.38 7.76
C ILE A 17 1.62 -7.81 7.36
N CYS A 18 1.85 -7.61 6.06
CA CYS A 18 3.14 -7.16 5.55
C CYS A 18 3.21 -5.65 5.26
N GLY A 19 2.08 -4.94 5.28
CA GLY A 19 2.03 -3.49 5.04
C GLY A 19 2.21 -3.07 3.58
N LEU A 20 2.27 -4.00 2.61
CA LEU A 20 2.36 -3.63 1.18
C LEU A 20 1.10 -2.90 0.71
N LEU A 21 1.28 -1.84 -0.08
CA LEU A 21 0.23 -0.95 -0.58
C LEU A 21 -0.11 -1.23 -2.04
N TYR A 22 -1.40 -1.23 -2.36
CA TYR A 22 -1.98 -1.56 -3.65
C TYR A 22 -3.05 -0.54 -4.09
N GLU A 23 -3.28 -0.45 -5.40
CA GLU A 23 -4.32 0.43 -5.98
C GLU A 23 -5.74 -0.16 -5.82
N THR A 24 -5.85 -1.49 -5.73
CA THR A 24 -7.15 -2.19 -5.61
C THR A 24 -7.21 -3.04 -4.35
N GLU A 25 -8.43 -3.17 -3.81
CA GLU A 25 -8.72 -3.97 -2.63
C GLU A 25 -8.41 -5.45 -2.87
N GLU A 26 -8.77 -5.97 -4.04
CA GLU A 26 -8.55 -7.37 -4.42
C GLU A 26 -7.08 -7.80 -4.31
N LEU A 27 -6.15 -6.92 -4.69
CA LEU A 27 -4.71 -7.20 -4.58
C LEU A 27 -4.25 -7.23 -3.13
N ALA A 28 -4.76 -6.31 -2.31
CA ALA A 28 -4.47 -6.28 -0.88
C ALA A 28 -5.02 -7.53 -0.16
N VAL A 29 -6.24 -7.97 -0.51
CA VAL A 29 -6.85 -9.19 0.02
C VAL A 29 -6.04 -10.42 -0.40
N LYS A 30 -5.69 -10.55 -1.69
CA LYS A 30 -4.83 -11.66 -2.16
C LYS A 30 -3.48 -11.69 -1.44
N CYS A 31 -2.89 -10.52 -1.20
CA CYS A 31 -1.63 -10.41 -0.45
C CYS A 31 -1.81 -10.87 0.99
N GLU A 32 -2.89 -10.48 1.64
CA GLU A 32 -3.21 -10.91 2.99
C GLU A 32 -3.45 -12.42 3.08
N GLU A 33 -4.25 -12.99 2.19
CA GLU A 33 -4.49 -14.44 2.12
C GLU A 33 -3.20 -15.22 1.89
N PHE A 34 -2.32 -14.72 1.02
CA PHE A 34 -1.00 -15.30 0.82
C PHE A 34 -0.17 -15.26 2.09
N CYS A 35 -0.09 -14.10 2.76
CA CYS A 35 0.67 -13.95 4.00
C CYS A 35 0.12 -14.79 5.16
N LYS A 36 -1.21 -15.01 5.22
CA LYS A 36 -1.83 -15.93 6.18
C LYS A 36 -1.45 -17.38 5.90
N SER A 37 -1.43 -17.77 4.64
CA SER A 37 -1.13 -19.13 4.21
C SER A 37 0.37 -19.45 4.32
N HIS A 38 1.23 -18.44 4.14
CA HIS A 38 2.68 -18.56 4.15
C HIS A 38 3.31 -17.48 5.07
N PRO A 39 3.27 -17.69 6.40
CA PRO A 39 3.80 -16.72 7.34
C PRO A 39 5.30 -16.50 7.12
N GLY A 40 5.70 -15.21 7.04
CA GLY A 40 7.09 -14.81 6.80
C GLY A 40 7.54 -14.83 5.34
N MET A 41 6.67 -15.19 4.39
CA MET A 41 6.96 -15.17 2.96
C MET A 41 6.08 -14.17 2.22
N CYS A 42 6.61 -13.62 1.12
CA CYS A 42 5.88 -12.72 0.23
C CYS A 42 5.86 -13.27 -1.19
N SER A 43 4.71 -13.20 -1.85
CA SER A 43 4.61 -13.54 -3.27
C SER A 43 5.30 -12.46 -4.11
N VAL A 44 6.27 -12.87 -4.95
CA VAL A 44 7.05 -11.96 -5.80
C VAL A 44 6.15 -11.20 -6.78
N GLU A 45 5.09 -11.84 -7.28
CA GLU A 45 4.14 -11.22 -8.21
C GLU A 45 3.38 -10.06 -7.54
N LEU A 46 2.90 -10.29 -6.31
CA LEU A 46 2.21 -9.27 -5.53
C LEU A 46 3.17 -8.15 -5.08
N VAL A 47 4.43 -8.46 -4.78
CA VAL A 47 5.43 -7.44 -4.43
C VAL A 47 5.76 -6.52 -5.61
N LYS A 48 5.73 -7.05 -6.85
CA LYS A 48 5.94 -6.23 -8.07
C LYS A 48 4.78 -5.29 -8.35
N GLN A 49 3.56 -5.71 -8.03
CA GLN A 49 2.36 -4.89 -8.22
C GLN A 49 2.14 -3.84 -7.13
N SER A 50 2.84 -3.94 -6.00
CA SER A 50 2.70 -2.95 -4.92
C SER A 50 3.18 -1.57 -5.38
N VAL A 51 2.40 -0.53 -5.09
CA VAL A 51 2.78 0.87 -5.33
C VAL A 51 3.60 1.46 -4.18
N GLY A 52 3.67 0.78 -3.05
CA GLY A 52 4.30 1.29 -1.84
C GLY A 52 4.19 0.35 -0.65
N TYR A 53 4.42 0.89 0.54
CA TYR A 53 4.17 0.19 1.81
C TYR A 53 3.88 1.17 2.94
N ILE A 54 3.21 0.69 3.98
CA ILE A 54 2.99 1.39 5.25
C ILE A 54 3.83 0.75 6.34
N ASP A 55 4.35 1.57 7.26
CA ASP A 55 5.06 1.08 8.44
C ASP A 55 4.03 0.77 9.54
N LEU A 56 3.81 -0.53 9.80
CA LEU A 56 2.85 -1.01 10.80
C LEU A 56 3.38 -0.92 12.24
N SER A 57 4.66 -0.61 12.43
CA SER A 57 5.36 -0.75 13.72
C SER A 57 5.51 0.56 14.50
N LYS A 58 5.20 1.71 13.89
CA LYS A 58 5.48 3.04 14.45
C LYS A 58 4.22 3.79 14.84
N ASP A 59 4.32 4.59 15.91
CA ASP A 59 3.30 5.51 16.41
C ASP A 59 2.87 6.57 15.37
N HIS A 60 3.74 6.85 14.40
CA HIS A 60 3.45 7.75 13.28
C HIS A 60 3.13 6.98 12.01
N GLN A 61 1.92 7.17 11.49
CA GLN A 61 1.45 6.63 10.22
C GLN A 61 2.25 7.23 9.06
N LYS A 62 3.26 6.51 8.59
CA LYS A 62 4.06 6.87 7.40
C LYS A 62 3.70 5.94 6.24
N VAL A 63 3.50 6.54 5.08
CA VAL A 63 3.24 5.85 3.82
C VAL A 63 4.43 6.12 2.88
N PHE A 64 4.98 5.05 2.31
CA PHE A 64 6.10 5.12 1.38
C PHE A 64 5.63 4.68 0.01
N PHE A 65 5.83 5.52 -1.00
CA PHE A 65 5.52 5.19 -2.39
C PHE A 65 6.80 4.81 -3.15
N LYS A 66 6.71 3.77 -3.99
CA LYS A 66 7.79 3.42 -4.92
C LYS A 66 7.77 4.44 -6.07
N VAL A 67 8.89 5.11 -6.29
CA VAL A 67 9.07 6.01 -7.43
C VAL A 67 9.70 5.21 -8.56
N ASP A 68 8.94 4.93 -9.61
CA ASP A 68 9.47 4.32 -10.83
C ASP A 68 9.83 5.42 -11.84
N PRO A 69 11.13 5.65 -12.12
CA PRO A 69 11.56 6.72 -13.03
C PRO A 69 11.30 6.38 -14.52
N SER A 70 10.98 5.13 -14.85
CA SER A 70 10.82 4.66 -16.23
C SER A 70 9.36 4.64 -16.70
N ARG A 71 8.40 4.57 -15.78
CA ARG A 71 7.00 4.84 -16.09
C ARG A 71 6.84 6.31 -16.45
N LYS A 72 6.78 6.63 -17.76
CA LYS A 72 6.13 7.84 -18.28
C LYS A 72 4.65 7.81 -17.86
N LEU A 73 4.36 8.13 -16.60
CA LEU A 73 3.00 8.25 -16.11
C LEU A 73 2.45 9.58 -16.65
N CYS A 74 1.39 9.50 -17.45
CA CYS A 74 0.52 10.65 -17.76
C CYS A 74 -0.18 11.23 -16.51
N CYS A 75 -0.02 10.63 -15.33
CA CYS A 75 -0.67 11.06 -14.09
C CYS A 75 0.37 11.32 -12.99
N SER A 76 0.63 12.61 -12.76
CA SER A 76 1.19 13.24 -11.56
C SER A 76 2.29 12.48 -10.79
N VAL A 77 3.55 12.88 -11.03
CA VAL A 77 4.60 12.85 -10.01
C VAL A 77 4.10 13.69 -8.84
N PHE A 78 3.60 13.05 -7.78
CA PHE A 78 3.03 13.77 -6.66
C PHE A 78 4.10 14.66 -6.01
N LYS A 79 3.87 15.97 -6.06
CA LYS A 79 4.57 16.92 -5.19
C LYS A 79 3.86 16.87 -3.83
N ILE A 80 4.15 15.83 -3.03
CA ILE A 80 3.54 15.65 -1.69
C ILE A 80 4.17 16.67 -0.73
N CYS A 81 3.72 17.92 -0.81
CA CYS A 81 4.00 18.92 0.20
C CYS A 81 2.74 19.08 1.07
N ARG A 82 2.71 18.41 2.23
CA ARG A 82 1.65 18.52 3.25
C ARG A 82 0.26 17.97 2.86
N THR A 83 0.19 16.76 2.31
CA THR A 83 -1.10 16.07 2.08
C THR A 83 -1.56 15.34 3.36
N SER A 84 -2.83 15.46 3.72
CA SER A 84 -3.43 14.64 4.78
C SER A 84 -3.41 13.16 4.36
N VAL A 85 -2.96 12.31 5.27
CA VAL A 85 -2.96 10.86 5.11
C VAL A 85 -3.91 10.29 6.16
N SER A 86 -4.90 9.54 5.70
CA SER A 86 -5.86 8.84 6.57
C SER A 86 -5.67 7.34 6.39
N ILE A 87 -5.26 6.65 7.45
CA ILE A 87 -5.18 5.18 7.46
C ILE A 87 -6.23 4.64 8.42
N TYR A 88 -7.17 3.86 7.90
CA TYR A 88 -8.23 3.25 8.69
C TYR A 88 -8.49 1.81 8.26
N ARG A 89 -9.14 1.05 9.13
CA ARG A 89 -9.46 -0.37 8.88
C ARG A 89 -10.80 -0.46 8.18
N ALA A 90 -10.88 -1.28 7.15
CA ALA A 90 -12.17 -1.77 6.65
C ALA A 90 -12.68 -2.83 7.64
N CYS A 91 -13.86 -2.60 8.21
CA CYS A 91 -14.53 -3.56 9.10
C CYS A 91 -15.20 -4.68 8.31
#